data_AF-A0A5C8Z4H5-F1
#
_entry.id   AF-A0A5C8Z4H5-F1
#
_cell.length_a   1.000
_cell.length_b   1.000
_cell.length_c   1.000
_cell.angle_alpha   90.00
_cell.angle_beta   90.00
_cell.angle_gamma   90.00
#
_symmetry.space_group_name_H-M   'P 1'
#
loop_
_entity.id
_entity.type
_entity.pdbx_description
1 polymer ?
#
loop_
_entity_poly.entity_id
_entity_poly.type
_entity_poly.pdbx_seq_one_letter_code
_entity_poly.pdbx_strand_id
1 'polypeptide(L)' 'MAEVRSLQAFKKAKQKKQAAGNTLCRSARHKWLLESNTQFDSKQGKLVNRYRCERCGKIKISAD' A
#
# COMPACT_ATOMS: atom_id res chain seq x y z
N MET A 1 41.44 -3.39 8.66
CA MET A 1 40.48 -3.26 9.78
C MET A 1 39.13 -3.69 9.27
N ALA A 2 38.57 -4.79 9.75
CA ALA A 2 37.24 -5.24 9.31
C ALA A 2 36.18 -4.31 9.92
N GLU A 3 35.47 -3.58 9.06
CA GLU A 3 34.40 -2.67 9.47
C GLU A 3 33.23 -3.50 10.02
N VAL A 4 33.06 -3.50 11.34
CA VAL A 4 31.93 -4.15 12.01
C VAL A 4 30.66 -3.39 11.66
N ARG A 5 30.01 -3.73 10.54
CA ARG A 5 28.72 -3.15 10.17
C ARG A 5 27.64 -3.69 11.13
N SER A 6 27.12 -2.81 11.99
CA SER A 6 26.14 -3.18 13.01
C SER A 6 24.80 -3.58 12.37
N LEU A 7 24.31 -4.78 12.70
CA LEU A 7 23.01 -5.29 12.23
C LEU A 7 21.83 -4.39 12.63
N GLN A 8 21.98 -3.62 13.70
CA GLN A 8 20.99 -2.65 14.17
C GLN A 8 20.80 -1.48 13.18
N ALA A 9 21.87 -1.01 12.52
CA ALA A 9 21.77 0.06 11.52
C ALA A 9 20.94 -0.39 10.31
N PHE A 10 21.11 -1.65 9.87
CA PHE A 10 20.32 -2.24 8.78
C PHE A 10 18.83 -2.34 9.13
N LYS A 11 18.50 -2.80 10.35
CA LYS A 11 17.11 -2.89 10.81
C LYS A 11 16.44 -1.52 10.81
N LYS A 12 17.11 -0.48 11.32
CA LYS A 12 16.59 0.90 11.32
C LYS A 12 16.40 1.45 9.90
N ALA A 13 17.36 1.24 9.00
CA ALA A 13 17.26 1.67 7.60
C ALA A 13 16.08 1.00 6.88
N LYS A 14 15.86 -0.30 7.11
CA LYS A 14 14.73 -1.05 6.54
C LYS A 14 13.38 -0.53 7.04
N GLN A 15 13.27 -0.22 8.34
CA GLN A 15 12.06 0.39 8.90
C GLN A 15 11.81 1.79 8.34
N LYS A 16 12.86 2.62 8.21
CA LYS A 16 12.75 3.97 7.62
C LYS A 16 12.27 3.92 6.17
N LYS A 17 12.78 2.98 5.36
CA LYS A 17 12.31 2.76 3.98
C LYS A 17 10.84 2.31 3.91
N GLN A 18 10.40 1.44 4.82
CA GLN A 18 8.99 1.01 4.87
C GLN A 18 8.04 2.11 5.35
N ALA A 19 8.50 2.96 6.27
CA ALA A 19 7.73 4.08 6.80
C ALA A 19 7.68 5.27 5.81
N ALA A 20 8.73 5.47 5.02
CA ALA A 20 8.78 6.48 3.98
C ALA A 20 7.67 6.23 2.95
N GLY A 21 6.69 7.12 2.89
CA GLY A 21 5.54 7.03 1.99
C GLY A 21 4.25 6.46 2.62
N ASN A 22 4.35 5.68 3.70
CA ASN A 22 3.22 5.04 4.40
C ASN A 22 2.65 5.83 5.57
N THR A 23 3.34 6.85 6.07
CA THR A 23 2.87 7.71 7.18
C THR A 23 1.53 8.36 6.87
N LEU A 24 1.34 8.88 5.65
CA LEU A 24 0.08 9.49 5.24
C LEU A 24 -1.05 8.45 5.10
N CYS A 25 -0.73 7.25 4.64
CA CYS A 25 -1.67 6.14 4.54
C CYS A 25 -2.12 5.57 5.90
N ARG A 26 -1.28 5.71 6.95
CA ARG A 26 -1.67 5.36 8.31
C ARG A 26 -2.73 6.33 8.87
N SER A 27 -2.70 7.60 8.49
CA SER A 27 -3.71 8.60 8.85
C SER A 27 -4.94 8.61 7.93
N ALA A 28 -5.27 7.49 7.27
CA ALA A 28 -6.37 7.35 6.31
C ALA A 28 -6.30 8.24 5.03
N ARG A 29 -5.18 8.92 4.77
CA ARG A 29 -4.96 9.74 3.56
C ARG A 29 -4.33 8.89 2.46
N HIS A 30 -5.18 8.14 1.79
CA HIS A 30 -4.79 7.26 0.70
C HIS A 30 -4.82 7.99 -0.65
N LYS A 31 -3.75 7.83 -1.44
CA LYS A 31 -3.75 8.19 -2.86
C LYS A 31 -4.33 6.99 -3.61
N TRP A 32 -5.62 7.03 -3.91
CA TRP A 32 -6.32 5.96 -4.61
C TRP A 32 -6.08 6.09 -6.12
N LEU A 33 -5.58 5.03 -6.73
CA LEU A 33 -5.55 4.86 -8.16
C LEU A 33 -6.70 3.93 -8.55
N LEU A 34 -7.44 4.28 -9.60
CA LEU A 34 -8.44 3.38 -10.17
C LEU A 34 -7.70 2.28 -10.93
N GLU A 35 -7.90 1.01 -10.57
CA GLU A 35 -7.55 -0.07 -11.48
C GLU A 35 -8.66 -0.17 -12.53
N SER A 36 -8.32 0.10 -13.79
CA SER A 36 -9.24 0.05 -14.93
C SER A 36 -9.82 -1.34 -15.19
N ASN A 37 -9.38 -2.35 -14.44
CA ASN A 37 -9.92 -3.69 -14.48
C ASN A 37 -11.13 -3.77 -13.55
N THR A 38 -12.25 -3.25 -14.03
CA THR A 38 -13.55 -3.40 -13.36
C THR A 38 -13.91 -4.87 -13.31
N GLN A 39 -14.13 -5.39 -12.10
CA GLN A 39 -14.40 -6.81 -11.90
C GLN A 39 -15.88 -6.99 -11.59
N PHE A 40 -16.52 -7.99 -12.21
CA PHE A 40 -17.87 -8.39 -11.83
C PHE A 40 -17.79 -9.15 -10.50
N ASP A 41 -18.43 -8.63 -9.46
CA ASP A 41 -18.54 -9.30 -8.16
C ASP A 41 -19.69 -10.32 -8.23
N SER A 42 -19.35 -11.61 -8.31
CA SER A 42 -20.34 -12.69 -8.42
C SER A 42 -21.25 -12.83 -7.20
N LYS A 43 -20.85 -12.31 -6.04
CA LYS A 43 -21.68 -12.33 -4.82
C LYS A 43 -22.66 -11.18 -4.78
N GLN A 44 -22.27 -10.02 -5.27
CA GLN A 44 -23.12 -8.82 -5.30
C GLN A 44 -23.92 -8.68 -6.61
N GLY A 45 -23.58 -9.45 -7.64
CA GLY A 45 -24.27 -9.43 -8.93
C GLY A 45 -24.06 -8.14 -9.73
N LYS A 46 -23.00 -7.37 -9.43
CA LYS A 46 -22.73 -6.09 -10.08
C LYS A 46 -21.25 -5.85 -10.36
N LEU A 47 -20.97 -4.97 -11.32
CA LEU A 47 -19.64 -4.48 -11.62
C LEU A 47 -19.12 -3.62 -10.46
N VAL A 48 -17.91 -3.92 -10.00
CA VAL A 48 -17.25 -3.17 -8.95
C VAL A 48 -15.95 -2.54 -9.44
N ASN A 49 -15.71 -1.31 -8.98
CA ASN A 49 -14.49 -0.58 -9.24
C ASN A 49 -13.49 -0.85 -8.12
N ARG A 50 -12.30 -1.35 -8.49
CA ARG A 50 -11.19 -1.54 -7.56
C ARG A 50 -10.30 -0.31 -7.55
N TYR A 51 -10.05 0.21 -6.36
CA TYR A 51 -9.12 1.30 -6.12
C TYR A 51 -7.93 0.74 -5.35
N ARG A 52 -6.73 0.91 -5.89
CA ARG A 52 -5.49 0.52 -5.22
C ARG A 52 -4.73 1.75 -4.78
N CYS A 53 -4.30 1.77 -3.53
CA CYS A 53 -3.45 2.86 -3.05
C CYS A 53 -2.02 2.67 -3.57
N GLU A 54 -1.48 3.65 -4.30
CA GLU A 54 -0.11 3.57 -4.86
C GLU A 54 0.97 3.51 -3.77
N ARG A 55 0.67 4.03 -2.57
CA ARG A 55 1.64 4.21 -1.49
C ARG A 55 1.73 2.98 -0.59
N CYS A 56 0.57 2.45 -0.17
CA CYS A 56 0.49 1.35 0.77
C CYS A 56 -0.05 0.05 0.17
N GLY A 57 -0.52 0.06 -1.07
CA GLY A 57 -1.09 -1.11 -1.73
C GLY A 57 -2.46 -1.56 -1.22
N LYS A 58 -3.08 -0.83 -0.25
CA LYS A 58 -4.44 -1.14 0.19
C LYS A 58 -5.40 -1.10 -0.99
N ILE A 59 -6.38 -1.99 -0.98
CA ILE A 59 -7.41 -2.09 -2.00
C ILE A 59 -8.73 -1.66 -1.37
N LYS A 60 -9.46 -0.77 -2.04
CA LYS A 60 -10.83 -0.36 -1.71
C LYS A 60 -11.71 -0.74 -2.89
N ILE A 61 -12.80 -1.44 -2.61
CA ILE A 61 -13.80 -1.80 -3.61
C ILE A 61 -14.97 -0.86 -3.40
N SER A 62 -15.36 -0.13 -4.44
CA SER A 62 -16.60 0.64 -4.45
C SER A 62 -17.53 0.01 -5.46
N ALA A 63 -18.75 -0.24 -5.05
CA ALA A 63 -19.80 -0.65 -5.94
C ALA A 63 -20.68 0.57 -6.19
N ASP A 64 -20.96 0.85 -7.46
CA ASP A 64 -22.01 1.80 -7.84
C ASP A 64 -23.40 1.19 -7.61
#